data_AF-A0A8S2YQH5-F1
#
_entry.id   AF-A0A8S2YQH5-F1
#
_cell.length_a   1.000
_cell.length_b   1.000
_cell.length_c   1.000
_cell.angle_alpha   90.00
_cell.angle_beta   90.00
_cell.angle_gamma   90.00
#
_symmetry.space_group_name_H-M   'P 1'
#
loop_
_entity.id
_entity.type
_entity.pdbx_description
1 polymer ?
#
loop_
_entity_poly.entity_id
_entity_poly.type
_entity_poly.pdbx_seq_one_letter_code
_entity_poly.pdbx_strand_id
1 'polypeptide(L)'
;LHKKSHFTSAFIQIGYPQACLRWISQPDLSYDNQYYILNILHNISRHNSGTQILNEQHALETLRLYKEKFVLKASILTQKQYSDSTVLFCMIYALLLEPDELKKSLKSLNEVLCSTFDRLFQTVVNAANNEKFRFNCFHISEPLTVLTRLFVNDEIVDYVLSQDLGTKSNVIEFFCQLLIKFYNLTRNSNNKSDQLTLLSLCNLLWSISFQGKYKDELKNNSVFMTIIKLLTNDNIDLTKHEYMPRHLSSIRKATEGLLWNLEDKSLHVATPLITAHRSRPLAMISYSHANILFCKQLVDKIRLMEQFDVWVGYLNYELTNYTSVTHSDDIWEEIA
;
A
#
# COMPACT_ATOMS: atom_id res chain seq x y z
N LEU A 1 -23.24 7.71 -24.12
CA LEU A 1 -22.46 6.93 -23.13
C LEU A 1 -21.76 7.90 -22.18
N HIS A 2 -22.44 8.33 -21.12
CA HIS A 2 -21.81 9.15 -20.08
C HIS A 2 -20.80 8.27 -19.32
N LYS A 3 -19.50 8.53 -19.50
CA LYS A 3 -18.50 8.09 -18.51
C LYS A 3 -18.96 8.66 -17.18
N LYS A 4 -19.24 7.81 -16.19
CA LYS A 4 -19.50 8.27 -14.82
C LYS A 4 -18.28 9.08 -14.40
N SER A 5 -18.39 10.40 -14.38
CA SER A 5 -17.32 11.25 -13.83
C SER A 5 -17.25 10.94 -12.34
N HIS A 6 -16.18 10.29 -11.92
CA HIS A 6 -15.97 9.96 -10.52
C HIS A 6 -15.94 11.26 -9.70
N PHE A 7 -16.49 11.21 -8.48
CA PHE A 7 -16.59 12.39 -7.62
C PHE A 7 -15.21 13.02 -7.36
N THR A 8 -14.17 12.21 -7.11
CA THR A 8 -12.78 12.68 -6.99
C THR A 8 -12.28 13.38 -8.26
N SER A 9 -12.57 12.83 -9.44
CA SER A 9 -12.22 13.46 -10.72
C SER A 9 -12.94 14.79 -10.92
N ALA A 10 -14.20 14.90 -10.51
CA ALA A 10 -14.93 16.16 -10.53
C ALA A 10 -14.29 17.18 -9.59
N PHE A 11 -13.96 16.80 -8.34
CA PHE A 11 -13.29 17.67 -7.35
C PHE A 11 -11.94 18.18 -7.83
N ILE A 12 -11.16 17.31 -8.46
CA ILE A 12 -9.90 17.64 -9.11
C ILE A 12 -10.12 18.70 -10.20
N GLN A 13 -11.08 18.47 -11.11
CA GLN A 13 -11.33 19.35 -12.26
C GLN A 13 -11.77 20.75 -11.85
N ILE A 14 -12.50 20.88 -10.74
CA ILE A 14 -12.95 22.17 -10.21
C ILE A 14 -11.91 22.85 -9.29
N GLY A 15 -10.69 22.31 -9.18
CA GLY A 15 -9.58 22.95 -8.48
C GLY A 15 -9.62 22.86 -6.95
N TYR A 16 -10.41 21.94 -6.38
CA TYR A 16 -10.48 21.78 -4.92
C TYR A 16 -9.15 21.42 -4.25
N PRO A 17 -8.27 20.57 -4.82
CA PRO A 17 -6.97 20.31 -4.21
C PRO A 17 -6.20 21.60 -3.91
N GLN A 18 -6.15 22.52 -4.88
CA GLN A 18 -5.44 23.79 -4.72
C GLN A 18 -6.15 24.73 -3.74
N ALA A 19 -7.48 24.79 -3.76
CA ALA A 19 -8.25 25.58 -2.79
C ALA A 19 -8.02 25.09 -1.35
N CYS A 20 -8.08 23.78 -1.11
CA CYS A 20 -7.83 23.17 0.19
C CYS A 20 -6.40 23.45 0.71
N LEU A 21 -5.38 23.34 -0.14
CA LEU A 21 -4.00 23.68 0.22
C LEU A 21 -3.83 25.17 0.58
N ARG A 22 -4.51 26.06 -0.14
CA ARG A 22 -4.53 27.50 0.20
C ARG A 22 -5.23 27.75 1.54
N TRP A 23 -6.36 27.10 1.79
CA TRP A 23 -7.13 27.28 3.02
C TRP A 23 -6.39 26.74 4.25
N ILE A 24 -5.80 25.55 4.17
CA ILE A 24 -5.07 24.96 5.31
C ILE A 24 -3.80 25.75 5.67
N SER A 25 -3.31 26.59 4.75
CA SER A 25 -2.16 27.48 4.97
C SER A 25 -2.50 28.75 5.75
N GLN A 26 -3.79 29.06 5.94
CA GLN A 26 -4.22 30.28 6.61
C GLN A 26 -3.93 30.22 8.12
N PRO A 27 -3.41 31.31 8.72
CA PRO A 27 -2.95 31.31 10.11
C PRO A 27 -4.09 31.20 11.14
N ASP A 28 -5.27 31.74 10.84
CA ASP A 28 -6.37 31.89 11.80
C ASP A 28 -7.52 30.90 11.56
N LEU A 29 -7.20 29.73 11.02
CA LEU A 29 -8.20 28.72 10.69
C LEU A 29 -8.70 28.02 11.97
N SER A 30 -10.01 27.98 12.20
CA SER A 30 -10.60 27.24 13.33
C SER A 30 -10.30 25.75 13.23
N TYR A 31 -10.30 25.05 14.37
CA TYR A 31 -10.06 23.61 14.43
C TYR A 31 -11.03 22.82 13.52
N ASP A 32 -12.32 23.14 13.58
CA ASP A 32 -13.34 22.43 12.78
C ASP A 32 -13.05 22.60 11.28
N ASN A 33 -12.68 23.80 10.84
CA ASN A 33 -12.32 24.05 9.45
C ASN A 33 -11.05 23.29 9.06
N GLN A 34 -10.04 23.24 9.93
CA GLN A 34 -8.83 22.43 9.69
C GLN A 34 -9.20 20.96 9.48
N TYR A 35 -10.03 20.40 10.37
CA TYR A 35 -10.48 19.02 10.30
C TYR A 35 -11.21 18.73 8.98
N TYR A 36 -12.16 19.58 8.57
CA TYR A 36 -12.90 19.37 7.32
C TYR A 36 -12.01 19.48 6.08
N ILE A 37 -11.08 20.44 6.07
CA ILE A 37 -10.13 20.61 4.96
C ILE A 37 -9.21 19.38 4.87
N LEU A 38 -8.70 18.88 6.00
CA LEU A 38 -7.87 17.68 6.04
C LEU A 38 -8.67 16.44 5.60
N ASN A 39 -9.94 16.31 5.95
CA ASN A 39 -10.78 15.22 5.45
C ASN A 39 -10.91 15.25 3.91
N ILE A 40 -11.09 16.44 3.33
CA ILE A 40 -11.14 16.58 1.87
C ILE A 40 -9.79 16.19 1.26
N LEU A 41 -8.69 16.69 1.81
CA LEU A 41 -7.34 16.35 1.34
C LEU A 41 -7.05 14.85 1.47
N HIS A 42 -7.46 14.20 2.55
CA HIS A 42 -7.34 12.75 2.75
C HIS A 42 -8.15 11.96 1.72
N ASN A 43 -9.40 12.37 1.48
CA ASN A 43 -10.24 11.76 0.47
C ASN A 43 -9.69 11.94 -0.95
N ILE A 44 -8.93 12.99 -1.22
CA ILE A 44 -8.22 13.17 -2.49
C ILE A 44 -6.97 12.29 -2.52
N SER A 45 -6.15 12.30 -1.47
CA SER A 45 -4.83 11.65 -1.42
C SER A 45 -4.88 10.12 -1.43
N ARG A 46 -6.02 9.50 -1.12
CA ARG A 46 -6.25 8.04 -1.24
C ARG A 46 -6.42 7.55 -2.68
N HIS A 47 -6.54 8.46 -3.66
CA HIS A 47 -6.67 8.11 -5.09
C HIS A 47 -5.43 8.51 -5.87
N ASN A 48 -4.99 7.66 -6.80
CA ASN A 48 -3.75 7.88 -7.57
C ASN A 48 -3.73 9.24 -8.29
N SER A 49 -4.82 9.62 -8.95
CA SER A 49 -4.94 10.92 -9.61
C SER A 49 -4.94 12.08 -8.62
N GLY A 50 -5.50 11.88 -7.42
CA GLY A 50 -5.48 12.86 -6.35
C GLY A 50 -4.09 13.04 -5.75
N THR A 51 -3.38 11.94 -5.46
CA THR A 51 -1.97 11.95 -5.02
C THR A 51 -1.10 12.70 -6.04
N GLN A 52 -1.22 12.38 -7.32
CA GLN A 52 -0.46 13.02 -8.39
C GLN A 52 -0.67 14.53 -8.38
N ILE A 53 -1.92 15.00 -8.37
CA ILE A 53 -2.24 16.43 -8.41
C ILE A 53 -1.79 17.14 -7.14
N LEU A 54 -1.93 16.50 -5.97
CA LEU A 54 -1.42 17.08 -4.72
C LEU A 54 0.11 17.24 -4.77
N ASN A 55 0.83 16.26 -5.32
CA ASN A 55 2.28 16.34 -5.49
C ASN A 55 2.67 17.43 -6.51
N GLU A 56 1.97 17.55 -7.64
CA GLU A 56 2.15 18.64 -8.62
C GLU A 56 1.90 20.03 -8.03
N GLN A 57 1.06 20.12 -6.99
CA GLN A 57 0.75 21.36 -6.28
C GLN A 57 1.64 21.60 -5.05
N HIS A 58 2.74 20.85 -4.89
CA HIS A 58 3.66 21.02 -3.75
C HIS A 58 2.94 20.90 -2.38
N ALA A 59 2.03 19.91 -2.28
CA ALA A 59 1.26 19.68 -1.07
C ALA A 59 2.13 19.32 0.13
N LEU A 60 3.25 18.60 -0.07
CA LEU A 60 4.15 18.22 1.01
C LEU A 60 4.78 19.44 1.69
N GLU A 61 5.17 20.46 0.94
CA GLU A 61 5.70 21.73 1.46
C GLU A 61 4.64 22.45 2.30
N THR A 62 3.41 22.51 1.79
CA THR A 62 2.26 23.11 2.49
C THR A 62 1.98 22.38 3.81
N LEU A 63 1.98 21.05 3.79
CA LEU A 63 1.76 20.20 4.95
C LEU A 63 2.89 20.32 5.97
N ARG A 64 4.15 20.47 5.54
CA ARG A 64 5.29 20.75 6.46
C ARG A 64 5.11 22.06 7.20
N LEU A 65 4.70 23.13 6.52
CA LEU A 65 4.40 24.41 7.16
C LEU A 65 3.20 24.33 8.11
N TYR A 66 2.16 23.60 7.73
CA TYR A 66 1.00 23.34 8.59
C TYR A 66 1.43 22.63 9.89
N LYS A 67 2.28 21.62 9.79
CA LYS A 67 2.81 20.87 10.94
C LYS A 67 3.54 21.77 11.94
N GLU A 68 4.45 22.63 11.46
CA GLU A 68 5.22 23.54 12.32
C GLU A 68 4.31 24.52 13.05
N LYS A 69 3.27 25.02 12.37
CA LYS A 69 2.35 26.01 12.93
C LYS A 69 1.36 25.42 13.92
N PHE A 70 0.79 24.25 13.62
CA PHE A 70 -0.39 23.74 14.32
C PHE A 70 -0.11 22.45 15.10
N VAL A 71 0.58 21.48 14.51
CA VAL A 71 0.78 20.16 15.17
C VAL A 71 1.79 20.25 16.32
N LEU A 72 2.92 20.92 16.10
CA LEU A 72 3.96 21.07 17.13
C LEU A 72 3.60 22.09 18.22
N LYS A 73 2.79 23.11 17.91
CA LYS A 73 2.30 24.05 18.94
C LYS A 73 1.18 23.46 19.78
N ALA A 74 0.34 22.60 19.19
CA ALA A 74 -0.78 21.96 19.88
C ALA A 74 -0.36 20.85 20.85
N SER A 75 0.71 20.12 20.56
CA SER A 75 1.26 19.09 21.47
C SER A 75 1.66 19.66 22.84
N ILE A 76 1.91 20.96 22.91
CA ILE A 76 2.26 21.70 24.13
C ILE A 76 1.02 22.12 24.93
N LEU A 77 -0.16 22.27 24.28
CA LEU A 77 -1.28 23.03 24.85
C LEU A 77 -2.57 22.24 25.12
N THR A 78 -2.85 21.07 24.53
CA THR A 78 -4.00 20.20 24.93
C THR A 78 -4.00 18.84 24.23
N GLN A 79 -4.13 17.73 24.99
CA GLN A 79 -3.86 16.37 24.50
C GLN A 79 -4.98 15.66 23.69
N LYS A 80 -6.25 16.10 23.76
CA LYS A 80 -7.38 15.28 23.26
C LYS A 80 -8.05 15.75 21.97
N GLN A 81 -8.23 17.05 21.75
CA GLN A 81 -8.95 17.55 20.55
C GLN A 81 -8.08 17.57 19.29
N TYR A 82 -6.76 17.65 19.42
CA TYR A 82 -5.85 17.64 18.28
C TYR A 82 -5.56 16.23 17.74
N SER A 83 -6.20 15.17 18.25
CA SER A 83 -5.91 13.80 17.83
C SER A 83 -6.26 13.55 16.36
N ASP A 84 -7.46 13.92 15.95
CA ASP A 84 -8.02 13.42 14.69
C ASP A 84 -7.48 14.17 13.48
N SER A 85 -7.34 15.49 13.59
CA SER A 85 -6.64 16.30 12.57
C SER A 85 -5.18 15.90 12.43
N THR A 86 -4.50 15.53 13.53
CA THR A 86 -3.11 15.03 13.46
C THR A 86 -3.05 13.66 12.76
N VAL A 87 -4.02 12.78 13.01
CA VAL A 87 -4.10 11.48 12.34
C VAL A 87 -4.36 11.68 10.84
N LEU A 88 -5.33 12.52 10.45
CA LEU A 88 -5.58 12.86 9.05
C LEU A 88 -4.35 13.45 8.38
N PHE A 89 -3.70 14.42 9.03
CA PHE A 89 -2.46 15.02 8.54
C PHE A 89 -1.42 13.93 8.20
N CYS A 90 -1.19 12.96 9.09
CA CYS A 90 -0.18 11.94 8.85
C CYS A 90 -0.61 10.91 7.82
N MET A 91 -1.90 10.56 7.76
CA MET A 91 -2.42 9.72 6.68
C MET A 91 -2.17 10.39 5.33
N ILE A 92 -2.49 11.68 5.19
CA ILE A 92 -2.21 12.45 3.98
C ILE A 92 -0.71 12.48 3.69
N TYR A 93 0.10 12.85 4.69
CA TYR A 93 1.55 12.97 4.54
C TYR A 93 2.17 11.66 4.06
N ALA A 94 1.85 10.54 4.72
CA ALA A 94 2.32 9.21 4.33
C ALA A 94 1.87 8.80 2.92
N LEU A 95 0.63 9.10 2.54
CA LEU A 95 0.11 8.81 1.20
C LEU A 95 0.81 9.62 0.09
N LEU A 96 1.32 10.81 0.40
CA LEU A 96 2.00 11.68 -0.56
C LEU A 96 3.52 11.43 -0.69
N LEU A 97 4.18 10.91 0.35
CA LEU A 97 5.61 10.61 0.33
C LEU A 97 5.96 9.55 -0.71
N GLU A 98 7.06 9.72 -1.44
CA GLU A 98 7.55 8.71 -2.37
C GLU A 98 8.20 7.51 -1.63
N PRO A 99 8.26 6.30 -2.23
CA PRO A 99 8.84 5.11 -1.60
C PRO A 99 10.26 5.32 -1.07
N ASP A 100 11.11 6.05 -1.80
CA ASP A 100 12.48 6.34 -1.38
C ASP A 100 12.54 7.27 -0.16
N GLU A 101 11.54 8.13 0.03
CA GLU A 101 11.43 8.96 1.23
C GLU A 101 10.96 8.13 2.43
N LEU A 102 10.08 7.15 2.20
CA LEU A 102 9.60 6.23 3.22
C LEU A 102 10.69 5.24 3.67
N LYS A 103 11.63 4.88 2.79
CA LYS A 103 12.77 3.99 3.11
C LYS A 103 13.89 4.66 3.89
N LYS A 104 13.88 5.99 4.05
CA LYS A 104 14.89 6.69 4.88
C LYS A 104 14.75 6.23 6.34
N SER A 105 15.82 6.32 7.12
CA SER A 105 15.81 5.83 8.52
C SER A 105 14.71 6.47 9.36
N LEU A 106 14.20 5.75 10.36
CA LEU A 106 13.14 6.23 11.26
C LEU A 106 13.50 7.55 11.94
N LYS A 107 14.80 7.74 12.26
CA LYS A 107 15.34 8.99 12.82
C LYS A 107 15.16 10.18 11.87
N SER A 108 15.21 9.96 10.55
CA SER A 108 14.99 10.98 9.54
C SER A 108 13.51 11.19 9.18
N LEU A 109 12.66 10.20 9.45
CA LEU A 109 11.21 10.24 9.24
C LEU A 109 10.46 11.15 10.23
N ASN A 110 11.15 11.76 11.19
CA ASN A 110 10.64 12.79 12.10
C ASN A 110 9.68 12.24 13.19
N GLU A 111 9.86 12.69 14.44
CA GLU A 111 9.12 12.25 15.64
C GLU A 111 7.58 12.30 15.50
N VAL A 112 7.06 13.17 14.64
CA VAL A 112 5.62 13.29 14.37
C VAL A 112 5.06 12.11 13.59
N LEU A 113 5.84 11.48 12.69
CA LEU A 113 5.38 10.26 12.02
C LEU A 113 5.32 9.11 13.00
N CYS A 114 6.32 8.94 13.87
CA CYS A 114 6.34 7.91 14.91
C CYS A 114 5.16 8.02 15.89
N SER A 115 4.97 9.18 16.51
CA SER A 115 3.85 9.41 17.43
C SER A 115 2.47 9.27 16.76
N THR A 116 2.42 9.42 15.44
CA THR A 116 1.19 9.21 14.69
C THR A 116 1.03 7.77 14.19
N PHE A 117 2.11 7.00 14.02
CA PHE A 117 2.03 5.55 13.85
C PHE A 117 1.37 4.90 15.06
N ASP A 118 1.74 5.30 16.27
CA ASP A 118 1.10 4.83 17.51
C ASP A 118 -0.40 5.10 17.48
N ARG A 119 -0.81 6.29 17.03
CA ARG A 119 -2.24 6.66 16.91
C ARG A 119 -2.97 5.91 15.80
N LEU A 120 -2.33 5.69 14.65
CA LEU A 120 -2.90 4.91 13.56
C LEU A 120 -3.10 3.47 13.99
N PHE A 121 -2.07 2.87 14.58
CA PHE A 121 -2.12 1.51 15.08
C PHE A 121 -3.14 1.35 16.21
N GLN A 122 -3.15 2.25 17.19
CA GLN A 122 -4.15 2.24 18.26
C GLN A 122 -5.58 2.40 17.71
N THR A 123 -5.78 3.19 16.66
CA THR A 123 -7.09 3.29 15.99
C THR A 123 -7.51 1.94 15.41
N VAL A 124 -6.60 1.20 14.77
CA VAL A 124 -6.86 -0.14 14.25
C VAL A 124 -7.20 -1.11 15.39
N VAL A 125 -6.44 -1.10 16.49
CA VAL A 125 -6.71 -1.92 17.68
C VAL A 125 -8.10 -1.61 18.28
N ASN A 126 -8.43 -0.34 18.44
CA ASN A 126 -9.73 0.09 18.97
C ASN A 126 -10.89 -0.34 18.06
N ALA A 127 -10.75 -0.17 16.74
CA ALA A 127 -11.75 -0.55 15.75
C ALA A 127 -11.91 -2.08 15.62
N ALA A 128 -10.83 -2.84 15.82
CA ALA A 128 -10.88 -4.30 15.88
C ALA A 128 -11.74 -4.78 17.06
N ASN A 129 -11.58 -4.14 18.23
CA ASN A 129 -12.24 -4.52 19.47
C ASN A 129 -13.66 -3.96 19.64
N ASN A 130 -14.01 -2.87 18.96
CA ASN A 130 -15.30 -2.21 19.14
C ASN A 130 -15.84 -1.64 17.83
N GLU A 131 -17.02 -2.12 17.41
CA GLU A 131 -17.66 -1.75 16.15
C GLU A 131 -17.93 -0.25 16.03
N LYS A 132 -18.18 0.44 17.15
CA LYS A 132 -18.40 1.90 17.16
C LYS A 132 -17.18 2.65 16.66
N PHE A 133 -15.98 2.13 16.91
CA PHE A 133 -14.72 2.72 16.45
C PHE A 133 -14.37 2.33 15.01
N ARG A 134 -15.05 1.34 14.41
CA ARG A 134 -14.86 1.04 12.97
C ARG A 134 -15.36 2.14 12.07
N PHE A 135 -16.21 3.05 12.57
CA PHE A 135 -16.81 4.15 11.81
C PHE A 135 -16.59 5.52 12.48
N ASN A 136 -15.78 5.58 13.53
CA ASN A 136 -15.53 6.86 14.21
C ASN A 136 -14.53 7.67 13.38
N CYS A 137 -15.00 8.74 12.76
CA CYS A 137 -14.28 9.63 11.83
C CYS A 137 -13.87 9.01 10.48
N PHE A 138 -13.29 7.81 10.44
CA PHE A 138 -12.92 7.10 9.21
C PHE A 138 -13.03 5.58 9.40
N HIS A 139 -13.17 4.82 8.31
CA HIS A 139 -13.28 3.35 8.39
C HIS A 139 -11.92 2.70 8.69
N ILE A 140 -11.88 1.57 9.42
CA ILE A 140 -10.63 0.85 9.76
C ILE A 140 -9.74 0.52 8.55
N SER A 141 -10.33 0.38 7.37
CA SER A 141 -9.60 0.19 6.11
C SER A 141 -8.65 1.34 5.77
N GLU A 142 -8.98 2.57 6.18
CA GLU A 142 -8.21 3.78 5.87
C GLU A 142 -6.86 3.79 6.61
N PRO A 143 -6.80 3.72 7.96
CA PRO A 143 -5.52 3.64 8.67
C PRO A 143 -4.75 2.37 8.33
N LEU A 144 -5.41 1.23 8.05
CA LEU A 144 -4.73 0.01 7.59
C LEU A 144 -4.05 0.18 6.22
N THR A 145 -4.72 0.86 5.28
CA THR A 145 -4.13 1.16 3.96
C THR A 145 -2.87 2.01 4.09
N VAL A 146 -2.88 2.95 5.03
CA VAL A 146 -1.73 3.81 5.33
C VAL A 146 -0.62 3.02 6.02
N LEU A 147 -0.94 2.22 7.05
CA LEU A 147 0.03 1.33 7.72
C LEU A 147 0.73 0.41 6.72
N THR A 148 -0.02 -0.18 5.79
CA THR A 148 0.54 -1.04 4.74
C THR A 148 1.56 -0.30 3.87
N ARG A 149 1.30 0.97 3.54
CA ARG A 149 2.24 1.82 2.80
C ARG A 149 3.54 2.08 3.57
N LEU A 150 3.42 2.25 4.89
CA LEU A 150 4.55 2.56 5.77
C LEU A 150 5.44 1.34 6.02
N PHE A 151 4.89 0.13 5.89
CA PHE A 151 5.60 -1.14 6.05
C PHE A 151 6.60 -1.43 4.91
N VAL A 152 6.84 -0.47 4.02
CA VAL A 152 7.99 -0.46 3.10
C VAL A 152 9.31 -0.20 3.85
N ASN A 153 9.23 0.32 5.08
CA ASN A 153 10.40 0.57 5.94
C ASN A 153 10.50 -0.50 7.03
N ASP A 154 11.58 -1.28 7.00
CA ASP A 154 11.81 -2.36 7.97
C ASP A 154 11.91 -1.87 9.42
N GLU A 155 12.48 -0.68 9.66
CA GLU A 155 12.55 -0.10 11.01
C GLU A 155 11.15 0.24 11.56
N ILE A 156 10.21 0.65 10.69
CA ILE A 156 8.81 0.89 11.08
C ILE A 156 8.12 -0.44 11.43
N VAL A 157 8.32 -1.47 10.61
CA VAL A 157 7.72 -2.78 10.87
C VAL A 157 8.21 -3.31 12.23
N ASP A 158 9.52 -3.27 12.46
CA ASP A 158 10.13 -3.70 13.72
C ASP A 158 9.59 -2.92 14.91
N TYR A 159 9.48 -1.60 14.78
CA TYR A 159 8.92 -0.73 15.80
C TYR A 159 7.48 -1.12 16.13
N VAL A 160 6.61 -1.27 15.14
CA VAL A 160 5.19 -1.61 15.33
C VAL A 160 5.03 -3.00 15.93
N LEU A 161 5.78 -3.99 15.42
CA LEU A 161 5.66 -5.37 15.89
C LEU A 161 6.29 -5.58 17.28
N SER A 162 7.17 -4.68 17.74
CA SER A 162 7.72 -4.68 19.10
C SER A 162 6.79 -4.11 20.16
N GLN A 163 5.66 -3.49 19.77
CA GLN A 163 4.76 -2.85 20.73
C GLN A 163 3.99 -3.85 21.58
N ASP A 164 3.82 -3.51 22.85
CA ASP A 164 2.95 -4.25 23.77
C ASP A 164 1.51 -3.80 23.58
N LEU A 165 0.64 -4.75 23.22
CA LEU A 165 -0.79 -4.52 23.08
C LEU A 165 -1.53 -4.45 24.43
N GLY A 166 -0.85 -4.70 25.55
CA GLY A 166 -1.48 -4.84 26.86
C GLY A 166 -2.38 -6.08 26.95
N THR A 167 -2.20 -7.03 26.04
CA THR A 167 -2.96 -8.30 25.97
C THR A 167 -2.00 -9.50 25.90
N LYS A 168 -2.52 -10.72 26.04
CA LYS A 168 -1.73 -11.95 25.87
C LYS A 168 -1.28 -12.22 24.43
N SER A 169 -1.83 -11.50 23.45
CA SER A 169 -1.48 -11.66 22.04
C SER A 169 -0.46 -10.61 21.63
N ASN A 170 0.54 -11.01 20.87
CA ASN A 170 1.46 -10.08 20.22
C ASN A 170 0.80 -9.48 18.95
N VAL A 171 1.50 -8.55 18.32
CA VAL A 171 0.96 -7.76 17.21
C VAL A 171 0.71 -8.58 15.94
N ILE A 172 1.53 -9.60 15.66
CA ILE A 172 1.34 -10.48 14.50
C ILE A 172 0.07 -11.32 14.70
N GLU A 173 -0.10 -11.94 15.87
CA GLU A 173 -1.31 -12.70 16.18
C GLU A 173 -2.56 -11.82 16.10
N PHE A 174 -2.46 -10.57 16.56
CA PHE A 174 -3.54 -9.57 16.38
C PHE A 174 -3.91 -9.37 14.90
N PHE A 175 -2.92 -9.17 14.01
CA PHE A 175 -3.20 -9.00 12.58
C PHE A 175 -3.76 -10.28 11.93
N CYS A 176 -3.28 -11.46 12.31
CA CYS A 176 -3.82 -12.74 11.86
C CYS A 176 -5.29 -12.90 12.25
N GLN A 177 -5.63 -12.62 13.52
CA GLN A 177 -7.02 -12.66 14.01
C GLN A 177 -7.91 -11.64 13.29
N LEU A 178 -7.38 -10.44 13.03
CA LEU A 178 -8.11 -9.41 12.30
C LEU A 178 -8.39 -9.85 10.85
N LEU A 179 -7.43 -10.49 10.18
CA LEU A 179 -7.62 -11.06 8.85
C LEU A 179 -8.69 -12.15 8.86
N ILE A 180 -8.62 -13.08 9.80
CA ILE A 180 -9.63 -14.16 9.97
C ILE A 180 -11.03 -13.55 10.12
N LYS A 181 -11.17 -12.51 10.93
CA LYS A 181 -12.44 -11.80 11.15
C LYS A 181 -12.98 -11.18 9.85
N PHE A 182 -12.17 -10.41 9.12
CA PHE A 182 -12.62 -9.72 7.91
C PHE A 182 -12.82 -10.66 6.72
N TYR A 183 -12.09 -11.77 6.66
CA TYR A 183 -12.38 -12.86 5.72
C TYR A 183 -13.81 -13.40 5.92
N ASN A 184 -14.21 -13.67 7.16
CA ASN A 184 -15.56 -14.15 7.44
C ASN A 184 -16.65 -13.09 7.15
N LEU A 185 -16.38 -11.81 7.43
CA LEU A 185 -17.33 -10.72 7.14
C LEU A 185 -17.56 -10.52 5.63
N THR A 186 -16.50 -10.61 4.83
CA THR A 186 -16.56 -10.40 3.37
C THR A 186 -17.24 -11.56 2.64
N ARG A 187 -17.21 -12.78 3.19
CA ARG A 187 -18.01 -13.90 2.66
C ARG A 187 -19.51 -13.69 2.82
N ASN A 188 -19.92 -12.95 3.85
CA ASN A 188 -21.32 -12.74 4.20
C ASN A 188 -21.85 -11.37 3.76
N SER A 189 -21.00 -10.49 3.22
CA SER A 189 -21.39 -9.12 2.85
C SER A 189 -20.59 -8.59 1.66
N ASN A 190 -21.25 -7.83 0.79
CA ASN A 190 -20.60 -7.11 -0.32
C ASN A 190 -20.13 -5.70 0.12
N ASN A 191 -19.75 -5.54 1.39
CA ASN A 191 -19.29 -4.26 1.91
C ASN A 191 -17.88 -3.95 1.38
N LYS A 192 -17.77 -2.94 0.53
CA LYS A 192 -16.51 -2.51 -0.09
C LYS A 192 -15.44 -2.11 0.93
N SER A 193 -15.84 -1.54 2.06
CA SER A 193 -14.91 -1.12 3.10
C SER A 193 -14.30 -2.33 3.81
N ASP A 194 -15.09 -3.39 4.05
CA ASP A 194 -14.61 -4.64 4.64
C ASP A 194 -13.68 -5.39 3.67
N GLN A 195 -13.99 -5.35 2.37
CA GLN A 195 -13.13 -5.87 1.31
C GLN A 195 -11.79 -5.14 1.23
N LEU A 196 -11.80 -3.80 1.35
CA LEU A 196 -10.58 -3.00 1.40
C LEU A 196 -9.76 -3.28 2.68
N THR A 197 -10.42 -3.54 3.80
CA THR A 197 -9.76 -3.99 5.03
C THR A 197 -9.03 -5.31 4.80
N LEU A 198 -9.70 -6.32 4.21
CA LEU A 198 -9.10 -7.62 3.91
C LEU A 198 -7.90 -7.48 2.94
N LEU A 199 -8.05 -6.68 1.89
CA LEU A 199 -6.98 -6.36 0.93
C LEU A 199 -5.76 -5.75 1.64
N SER A 200 -5.99 -4.76 2.51
CA SER A 200 -4.93 -4.10 3.26
C SER A 200 -4.21 -5.07 4.19
N LEU A 201 -4.95 -5.94 4.89
CA LEU A 201 -4.37 -6.95 5.79
C LEU A 201 -3.52 -7.98 5.04
N CYS A 202 -3.96 -8.44 3.86
CA CYS A 202 -3.17 -9.37 3.05
C CYS A 202 -1.83 -8.74 2.63
N ASN A 203 -1.85 -7.49 2.17
CA ASN A 203 -0.64 -6.78 1.77
C ASN A 203 0.27 -6.46 2.97
N LEU A 204 -0.31 -6.06 4.11
CA LEU A 204 0.45 -5.79 5.34
C LEU A 204 1.17 -7.04 5.83
N LEU A 205 0.48 -8.18 5.88
CA LEU A 205 1.07 -9.46 6.28
C LEU A 205 2.11 -9.96 5.26
N TRP A 206 1.89 -9.69 3.98
CA TRP A 206 2.91 -9.93 2.95
C TRP A 206 4.17 -9.09 3.22
N SER A 207 4.04 -7.80 3.56
CA SER A 207 5.18 -6.97 3.96
C SER A 207 5.92 -7.55 5.18
N ILE A 208 5.20 -7.98 6.22
CA ILE A 208 5.80 -8.61 7.41
C ILE A 208 6.59 -9.87 7.02
N SER A 209 6.08 -10.67 6.07
CA SER A 209 6.67 -11.96 5.72
C SER A 209 8.07 -11.88 5.09
N PHE A 210 8.50 -10.69 4.63
CA PHE A 210 9.88 -10.47 4.17
C PHE A 210 10.89 -10.54 5.32
N GLN A 211 10.44 -10.36 6.56
CA GLN A 211 11.31 -10.32 7.73
C GLN A 211 11.42 -11.71 8.36
N GLY A 212 12.59 -12.33 8.21
CA GLY A 212 12.85 -13.73 8.61
C GLY A 212 12.42 -14.06 10.05
N LYS A 213 12.65 -13.15 10.99
CA LYS A 213 12.31 -13.34 12.42
C LYS A 213 10.82 -13.50 12.72
N TYR A 214 9.92 -13.07 11.81
CA TYR A 214 8.47 -13.14 12.01
C TYR A 214 7.82 -14.29 11.22
N LYS A 215 8.58 -14.99 10.38
CA LYS A 215 8.04 -16.07 9.53
C LYS A 215 7.48 -17.25 10.33
N ASP A 216 8.21 -17.72 11.34
CA ASP A 216 7.79 -18.89 12.13
C ASP A 216 6.50 -18.62 12.88
N GLU A 217 6.34 -17.40 13.37
CA GLU A 217 5.12 -16.99 14.05
C GLU A 217 3.90 -17.01 13.13
N LEU A 218 4.04 -16.48 11.91
CA LEU A 218 3.02 -16.56 10.87
C LEU A 218 2.72 -18.01 10.45
N LYS A 219 3.76 -18.84 10.23
CA LYS A 219 3.62 -20.25 9.83
C LYS A 219 2.88 -21.08 10.87
N ASN A 220 3.15 -20.84 12.16
CA ASN A 220 2.61 -21.65 13.25
C ASN A 220 1.12 -21.40 13.50
N ASN A 221 0.54 -20.31 12.98
CA ASN A 221 -0.89 -20.08 13.02
C ASN A 221 -1.62 -20.89 11.91
N SER A 222 -2.08 -22.09 12.24
CA SER A 222 -2.70 -23.02 11.28
C SER A 222 -4.00 -22.50 10.66
N VAL A 223 -4.80 -21.75 11.43
CA VAL A 223 -6.06 -21.16 10.96
C VAL A 223 -5.76 -20.08 9.93
N PHE A 224 -4.82 -19.20 10.25
CA PHE A 224 -4.32 -18.18 9.33
C PHE A 224 -3.81 -18.81 8.03
N MET A 225 -2.91 -19.80 8.12
CA MET A 225 -2.37 -20.49 6.94
C MET A 225 -3.45 -21.13 6.06
N THR A 226 -4.50 -21.68 6.67
CA THR A 226 -5.65 -22.23 5.94
C THR A 226 -6.38 -21.14 5.15
N ILE A 227 -6.65 -19.99 5.77
CA ILE A 227 -7.33 -18.88 5.11
C ILE A 227 -6.49 -18.30 3.97
N ILE A 228 -5.19 -18.13 4.16
CA ILE A 228 -4.31 -17.62 3.08
C ILE A 228 -4.32 -18.55 1.86
N LYS A 229 -4.32 -19.87 2.07
CA LYS A 229 -4.44 -20.85 0.99
C LYS A 229 -5.80 -20.78 0.28
N LEU A 230 -6.89 -20.56 1.02
CA LEU A 230 -8.22 -20.37 0.43
C LEU A 230 -8.27 -19.09 -0.42
N LEU A 231 -7.82 -17.96 0.13
CA LEU A 231 -7.77 -16.67 -0.57
C LEU A 231 -6.92 -16.68 -1.84
N THR A 232 -5.91 -17.53 -1.90
CA THR A 232 -5.07 -17.72 -3.10
C THR A 232 -5.80 -18.47 -4.22
N ASN A 233 -6.61 -19.47 -3.84
CA ASN A 233 -7.34 -20.33 -4.78
C ASN A 233 -8.68 -19.75 -5.20
N ASP A 234 -9.28 -18.90 -4.38
CA ASP A 234 -10.54 -18.26 -4.70
C ASP A 234 -10.32 -17.13 -5.73
N ASN A 235 -11.16 -17.09 -6.78
CA ASN A 235 -11.22 -15.97 -7.73
C ASN A 235 -11.97 -14.78 -7.09
N ILE A 236 -11.44 -14.31 -5.97
CA ILE A 236 -11.93 -13.22 -5.16
C ILE A 236 -11.49 -11.90 -5.83
N ASP A 237 -12.24 -11.48 -6.85
CA ASP A 237 -12.07 -10.17 -7.49
C ASP A 237 -12.80 -9.09 -6.68
N LEU A 238 -12.33 -8.86 -5.44
CA LEU A 238 -13.04 -8.03 -4.44
C LEU A 238 -12.95 -6.54 -4.71
N THR A 239 -12.13 -6.10 -5.65
CA THR A 239 -12.02 -4.67 -5.97
C THR A 239 -11.94 -4.50 -7.46
N LYS A 240 -13.04 -4.03 -8.07
CA LYS A 240 -12.94 -3.32 -9.35
C LYS A 240 -11.80 -2.32 -9.23
N HIS A 241 -10.84 -2.37 -10.15
CA HIS A 241 -9.58 -1.60 -10.15
C HIS A 241 -9.71 -0.10 -9.80
N GLU A 242 -10.92 0.46 -9.93
CA GLU A 242 -11.28 1.84 -9.63
C GLU A 242 -11.00 2.32 -8.18
N TYR A 243 -10.91 1.41 -7.20
CA TYR A 243 -10.71 1.76 -5.78
C TYR A 243 -9.43 1.20 -5.15
N MET A 244 -8.57 0.52 -5.92
CA MET A 244 -7.33 -0.05 -5.40
C MET A 244 -6.26 1.05 -5.29
N PRO A 245 -5.75 1.37 -4.10
CA PRO A 245 -4.61 2.28 -3.96
C PRO A 245 -3.40 1.72 -4.74
N ARG A 246 -2.62 2.59 -5.42
CA ARG A 246 -1.46 2.19 -6.25
C ARG A 246 -0.48 1.23 -5.57
N HIS A 247 -0.31 1.38 -4.25
CA HIS A 247 0.68 0.63 -3.48
C HIS A 247 0.15 -0.71 -2.93
N LEU A 248 -1.13 -1.04 -3.15
CA LEU A 248 -1.66 -2.35 -2.77
C LEU A 248 -1.69 -3.28 -3.99
N SER A 249 -1.19 -4.50 -3.82
CA SER A 249 -1.40 -5.59 -4.77
C SER A 249 -2.75 -6.24 -4.53
N SER A 250 -3.31 -6.90 -5.56
CA SER A 250 -4.54 -7.69 -5.41
C SER A 250 -4.39 -8.75 -4.31
N ILE A 251 -5.53 -9.17 -3.72
CA ILE A 251 -5.54 -10.21 -2.67
C ILE A 251 -4.75 -11.43 -3.12
N ARG A 252 -5.05 -11.94 -4.31
CA ARG A 252 -4.36 -13.11 -4.87
C ARG A 252 -2.85 -12.93 -4.95
N LYS A 253 -2.36 -11.81 -5.51
CA LYS A 253 -0.92 -11.55 -5.62
C LYS A 253 -0.28 -11.43 -4.23
N ALA A 254 -0.93 -10.74 -3.30
CA ALA A 254 -0.43 -10.60 -1.94
C ALA A 254 -0.38 -11.94 -1.19
N THR A 255 -1.40 -12.80 -1.33
CA THR A 255 -1.44 -14.11 -0.67
C THR A 255 -0.48 -15.11 -1.31
N GLU A 256 -0.31 -15.09 -2.64
CA GLU A 256 0.71 -15.87 -3.34
C GLU A 256 2.12 -15.47 -2.86
N GLY A 257 2.41 -14.17 -2.80
CA GLY A 257 3.69 -13.66 -2.31
C GLY A 257 3.94 -13.97 -0.83
N LEU A 258 2.90 -13.89 0.00
CA LEU A 258 2.94 -14.27 1.40
C LEU A 258 3.25 -15.76 1.58
N LEU A 259 2.52 -16.65 0.90
CA LEU A 259 2.81 -18.09 0.92
C LEU A 259 4.21 -18.38 0.40
N TRP A 260 4.65 -17.66 -0.63
CA TRP A 260 5.98 -17.83 -1.16
C TRP A 260 7.05 -17.51 -0.08
N ASN A 261 6.94 -16.35 0.56
CA ASN A 261 7.86 -15.95 1.63
C ASN A 261 7.82 -16.90 2.85
N LEU A 262 6.64 -17.42 3.19
CA LEU A 262 6.44 -18.31 4.33
C LEU A 262 6.79 -19.75 4.03
N GLU A 263 6.62 -20.28 2.83
CA GLU A 263 7.03 -21.68 2.54
C GLU A 263 8.54 -21.84 2.48
N ASP A 264 9.28 -20.73 2.55
CA ASP A 264 10.72 -20.70 2.74
C ASP A 264 11.43 -21.67 1.80
N LYS A 265 11.06 -21.67 0.51
CA LYS A 265 11.93 -22.25 -0.53
C LYS A 265 13.14 -21.33 -0.74
N SER A 266 13.79 -20.89 0.34
CA SER A 266 15.17 -20.48 0.27
C SER A 266 15.92 -21.63 -0.41
N LEU A 267 16.38 -21.40 -1.64
CA LEU A 267 17.13 -22.34 -2.46
C LEU A 267 16.43 -23.66 -2.82
N HIS A 268 15.21 -23.59 -3.35
CA HIS A 268 15.00 -24.35 -4.58
C HIS A 268 15.27 -23.40 -5.73
N VAL A 269 16.55 -23.37 -6.16
CA VAL A 269 16.86 -23.27 -7.60
C VAL A 269 15.78 -24.09 -8.27
N ALA A 270 14.89 -23.43 -9.00
CA ALA A 270 13.74 -24.07 -9.61
C ALA A 270 14.23 -25.37 -10.23
N THR A 271 13.91 -26.51 -9.61
CA THR A 271 14.04 -27.79 -10.29
C THR A 271 13.12 -27.59 -11.48
N PRO A 272 13.66 -27.53 -12.72
CA PRO A 272 12.84 -27.13 -13.83
C PRO A 272 11.75 -28.18 -13.93
N LEU A 273 10.50 -27.76 -13.71
CA LEU A 273 9.35 -28.44 -14.26
C LEU A 273 9.45 -28.23 -15.78
N ILE A 274 10.37 -28.97 -16.39
CA ILE A 274 10.55 -29.11 -17.81
C ILE A 274 10.48 -30.61 -18.10
N THR A 275 9.27 -31.15 -18.00
CA THR A 275 8.83 -32.15 -18.98
C THR A 275 8.34 -31.41 -20.22
N ALA A 276 9.27 -30.81 -20.94
CA ALA A 276 9.11 -30.42 -22.33
C ALA A 276 10.50 -30.09 -22.88
N HIS A 277 11.09 -30.96 -23.69
CA HIS A 277 12.35 -30.71 -24.39
C HIS A 277 12.37 -29.30 -25.03
N ARG A 278 12.89 -28.30 -24.31
CA ARG A 278 13.34 -27.03 -24.87
C ARG A 278 14.83 -27.21 -25.13
N SER A 279 15.22 -27.12 -26.39
CA SER A 279 16.59 -27.34 -26.84
C SER A 279 17.55 -26.20 -26.46
N ARG A 280 17.03 -25.07 -25.96
CA ARG A 280 17.81 -23.87 -25.63
C ARG A 280 17.38 -23.28 -24.27
N PRO A 281 18.33 -22.82 -23.42
CA PRO A 281 18.03 -22.09 -22.18
C PRO A 281 17.28 -20.77 -22.45
N LEU A 282 16.36 -20.39 -21.56
CA LEU A 282 15.61 -19.13 -21.64
C LEU A 282 16.35 -18.01 -20.90
N ALA A 283 16.56 -16.87 -21.54
CA ALA A 283 17.11 -15.65 -20.93
C ALA A 283 16.00 -14.60 -20.78
N MET A 284 15.77 -14.12 -19.55
CA MET A 284 14.85 -13.01 -19.26
C MET A 284 15.66 -11.73 -19.07
N ILE A 285 15.29 -10.66 -19.78
CA ILE A 285 15.95 -9.34 -19.66
C ILE A 285 14.91 -8.34 -19.16
N SER A 286 15.03 -7.94 -17.88
CA SER A 286 14.34 -6.75 -17.36
C SER A 286 15.06 -5.49 -17.85
N TYR A 287 14.32 -4.42 -18.15
CA TYR A 287 14.87 -3.17 -18.62
C TYR A 287 14.18 -1.96 -17.98
N SER A 288 14.96 -0.91 -17.74
CA SER A 288 14.45 0.41 -17.40
C SER A 288 14.26 1.23 -18.68
N HIS A 289 13.16 1.99 -18.77
CA HIS A 289 12.89 2.90 -19.89
C HIS A 289 14.01 3.91 -20.14
N ALA A 290 14.78 4.27 -19.11
CA ALA A 290 15.91 5.20 -19.22
C ALA A 290 17.02 4.68 -20.16
N ASN A 291 17.14 3.36 -20.35
CA ASN A 291 18.22 2.72 -21.11
C ASN A 291 17.71 1.89 -22.30
N ILE A 292 16.53 2.20 -22.84
CA ILE A 292 15.84 1.38 -23.85
C ILE A 292 16.70 1.04 -25.08
N LEU A 293 17.55 1.96 -25.54
CA LEU A 293 18.43 1.73 -26.70
C LEU A 293 19.53 0.72 -26.40
N PHE A 294 20.15 0.81 -25.23
CA PHE A 294 21.15 -0.16 -24.78
C PHE A 294 20.51 -1.55 -24.59
N CYS A 295 19.33 -1.60 -23.97
CA CYS A 295 18.61 -2.86 -23.76
C CYS A 295 18.19 -3.51 -25.07
N LYS A 296 17.75 -2.74 -26.08
CA LYS A 296 17.50 -3.24 -27.44
C LYS A 296 18.75 -3.86 -28.07
N GLN A 297 19.87 -3.15 -28.03
CA GLN A 297 21.14 -3.66 -28.56
C GLN A 297 21.62 -4.93 -27.85
N LEU A 298 21.44 -5.01 -26.53
CA LEU A 298 21.78 -6.18 -25.73
C LEU A 298 20.92 -7.38 -26.13
N VAL A 299 19.60 -7.18 -26.25
CA VAL A 299 18.64 -8.20 -26.69
C VAL A 299 18.99 -8.72 -28.09
N ASP A 300 19.28 -7.83 -29.03
CA ASP A 300 19.66 -8.19 -30.39
C ASP A 300 20.95 -9.02 -30.41
N LYS A 301 21.96 -8.62 -29.63
CA LYS A 301 23.22 -9.37 -29.50
C LYS A 301 23.01 -10.77 -28.93
N ILE A 302 22.18 -10.91 -27.89
CA ILE A 302 21.93 -12.22 -27.26
C ILE A 302 21.12 -13.12 -28.20
N ARG A 303 20.15 -12.57 -28.94
CA ARG A 303 19.41 -13.33 -29.97
C ARG A 303 20.30 -13.86 -31.09
N LEU A 304 21.28 -13.06 -31.52
CA LEU A 304 22.26 -13.46 -32.54
C LEU A 304 23.19 -14.60 -32.09
N MET A 305 23.31 -14.86 -30.79
CA MET A 305 24.12 -15.98 -30.29
C MET A 305 23.45 -17.34 -30.52
N GLU A 306 22.14 -17.39 -30.84
CA GLU A 306 21.34 -18.60 -31.08
C GLU A 306 21.38 -19.67 -29.97
N GLN A 307 22.04 -19.39 -28.85
CA GLN A 307 22.19 -20.27 -27.70
C GLN A 307 21.05 -20.11 -26.70
N PHE A 308 20.32 -18.99 -26.74
CA PHE A 308 19.29 -18.65 -25.78
C PHE A 308 17.98 -18.30 -26.48
N ASP A 309 16.87 -18.73 -25.89
CA ASP A 309 15.56 -18.17 -26.19
C ASP A 309 15.38 -16.91 -25.32
N VAL A 310 15.25 -15.73 -25.94
CA VAL A 310 15.24 -14.45 -25.20
C VAL A 310 13.81 -13.95 -25.02
N TRP A 311 13.40 -13.78 -23.76
CA TRP A 311 12.14 -13.12 -23.38
C TRP A 311 12.40 -11.69 -22.92
N VAL A 312 11.63 -10.74 -23.45
CA VAL A 312 11.70 -9.32 -23.09
C VAL A 312 10.30 -8.73 -23.14
N GLY A 313 9.90 -7.99 -22.10
CA GLY A 313 8.55 -7.43 -21.96
C GLY A 313 8.07 -6.63 -23.17
N TYR A 314 8.94 -5.81 -23.79
CA TYR A 314 8.54 -4.98 -24.95
C TYR A 314 8.35 -5.74 -26.27
N LEU A 315 8.92 -6.93 -26.42
CA LEU A 315 8.86 -7.70 -27.69
C LEU A 315 7.54 -8.43 -27.90
N ASN A 316 6.78 -8.68 -26.83
CA ASN A 316 5.48 -9.33 -26.93
C ASN A 316 4.38 -8.41 -27.50
N TYR A 317 4.64 -7.11 -27.63
CA TYR A 317 3.73 -6.15 -28.26
C TYR A 317 3.69 -6.26 -29.78
N GLU A 318 4.81 -6.63 -30.42
CA GLU A 318 4.90 -6.65 -31.89
C GLU A 318 4.35 -7.96 -32.50
N LEU A 319 4.22 -9.03 -31.71
CA LEU A 319 3.74 -10.35 -32.16
C LEU A 319 2.26 -10.64 -31.84
N THR A 320 1.59 -9.79 -31.06
CA THR A 320 0.18 -9.95 -30.69
C THR A 320 -0.70 -8.86 -31.31
N ASN A 321 -0.80 -8.87 -32.64
CA ASN A 321 -2.00 -8.37 -33.30
C ASN A 321 -3.15 -9.33 -32.95
N TYR A 322 -3.79 -9.16 -31.79
CA TYR A 322 -5.22 -9.37 -31.52
C TYR A 322 -5.44 -9.24 -30.01
N THR A 323 -6.38 -8.35 -29.65
CA THR A 323 -6.87 -7.99 -28.30
C THR A 323 -5.97 -7.07 -27.48
N SER A 324 -6.44 -5.82 -27.40
CA SER A 324 -5.89 -4.72 -26.64
C SER A 324 -5.81 -5.04 -25.13
N VAL A 325 -4.61 -5.33 -24.66
CA VAL A 325 -4.24 -5.10 -23.27
C VAL A 325 -3.43 -3.81 -23.25
N THR A 326 -4.12 -2.71 -22.97
CA THR A 326 -3.49 -1.44 -22.62
C THR A 326 -2.60 -1.66 -21.40
N HIS A 327 -1.28 -1.58 -21.56
CA HIS A 327 -0.39 -1.56 -20.40
C HIS A 327 -0.67 -0.31 -19.56
N SER A 328 -0.72 -0.50 -18.25
CA SER A 328 -0.36 0.53 -17.29
C SER A 328 1.09 0.91 -17.54
N ASP A 329 1.38 2.21 -17.52
CA ASP A 329 2.72 2.79 -17.45
C ASP A 329 3.38 2.45 -16.09
N ASP A 330 3.56 1.16 -15.81
CA ASP A 330 4.19 0.67 -14.60
C ASP A 330 5.71 0.77 -14.76
N ILE A 331 6.24 1.88 -14.26
CA ILE A 331 7.67 2.20 -14.09
C ILE A 331 8.40 1.23 -13.13
N TRP A 332 7.79 0.10 -12.73
CA TRP A 332 8.33 -0.80 -11.70
C TRP A 332 8.28 -2.26 -12.14
N GLU A 333 9.19 -2.63 -13.04
CA GLU A 333 9.67 -4.00 -13.20
C GLU A 333 11.13 -4.13 -12.68
N GLU A 334 11.35 -3.76 -11.43
CA GLU A 334 12.52 -4.24 -10.68
C GLU A 334 12.10 -5.52 -9.94
N ILE A 335 12.41 -6.68 -10.52
CA ILE A 335 12.51 -7.95 -9.81
C ILE A 335 13.99 -8.32 -9.81
N ALA A 336 14.58 -8.41 -8.61
CA ALA A 336 15.87 -9.05 -8.37
C ALA A 336 15.74 -10.57 -8.37
#